data_AF-A0A381F9U3-F1
#
_entry.id   AF-A0A381F9U3-F1
#
_cell.length_a   1.000
_cell.length_b   1.000
_cell.length_c   1.000
_cell.angle_alpha   90.00
_cell.angle_beta   90.00
_cell.angle_gamma   90.00
#
_symmetry.space_group_name_H-M   'P 1'
#
loop_
_entity.id
_entity.type
_entity.pdbx_description
1 polymer ?
#
loop_
_entity_poly.entity_id
_entity_poly.type
_entity_poly.pdbx_seq_one_letter_code
_entity_poly.pdbx_strand_id
1 'polypeptide(L)'
;MNYSKFLMTYVLLGGLCSAQNIFELRDVSKSFNVIVTIETCNENKCNGKATVDLYDKGISRKYQTLFSDDFYLDLNESSKPVFDSLKNSVVFDDFNFDATEDVAIRNGNSNHESPFYEVYLNNTSTQRFVLSDELTNLVHSNSGIFKIDQEHKRIVAYQKNGCCWNLTSEYLFVPERGILKVLEFEEDTRDPEKVKTVKREFIDYKWFAKTTIYPRERYFKEEINENTERN
;
A
#
# COMPACT_ATOMS: atom_id res chain seq x y z
N MET A 1 -68.08 39.09 -5.48
CA MET A 1 -67.01 38.95 -4.47
C MET A 1 -66.57 37.49 -4.41
N ASN A 2 -65.39 37.17 -4.93
CA ASN A 2 -64.35 36.32 -4.33
C ASN A 2 -63.40 35.82 -5.41
N TYR A 3 -62.27 36.51 -5.54
CA TYR A 3 -61.10 36.03 -6.26
C TYR A 3 -60.26 35.20 -5.27
N SER A 4 -60.25 33.88 -5.43
CA SER A 4 -59.33 33.00 -4.71
C SER A 4 -58.00 32.98 -5.46
N LYS A 5 -56.99 33.69 -4.94
CA LYS A 5 -55.62 33.63 -5.46
C LYS A 5 -54.96 32.35 -4.97
N PHE A 6 -54.74 31.40 -5.87
CA PHE A 6 -53.92 30.21 -5.61
C PHE A 6 -52.45 30.61 -5.79
N LEU A 7 -51.72 30.80 -4.68
CA LEU A 7 -50.28 31.01 -4.71
C LEU A 7 -49.59 29.66 -4.93
N MET A 8 -49.06 29.44 -6.13
CA MET A 8 -48.26 28.27 -6.47
C MET A 8 -46.82 28.51 -6.01
N THR A 9 -46.43 27.91 -4.89
CA THR A 9 -45.08 28.02 -4.33
C THR A 9 -44.13 27.14 -5.15
N TYR A 10 -43.29 27.75 -5.99
CA TYR A 10 -42.18 27.06 -6.65
C TYR A 10 -41.07 26.79 -5.61
N VAL A 11 -40.93 25.54 -5.18
CA VAL A 11 -39.77 25.09 -4.42
C VAL A 11 -38.63 24.88 -5.43
N LEU A 12 -37.72 25.86 -5.50
CA LEU A 12 -36.43 25.69 -6.16
C LEU A 12 -35.59 24.75 -5.30
N LEU A 13 -35.60 23.45 -5.61
CA LEU A 13 -34.54 22.55 -5.15
C LEU A 13 -33.24 22.96 -5.86
N GLY A 14 -32.46 23.82 -5.21
CA GLY A 14 -31.08 24.07 -5.58
C GLY A 14 -30.31 22.76 -5.45
N GLY A 15 -29.89 22.18 -6.58
CA GLY A 15 -28.98 21.04 -6.57
C GLY A 15 -27.69 21.45 -5.86
N LEU A 16 -27.39 20.78 -4.74
CA LEU A 16 -26.08 20.83 -4.14
C LEU A 16 -25.12 20.20 -5.15
N CYS A 17 -24.43 21.05 -5.92
CA CYS A 17 -23.32 20.64 -6.76
C CYS A 17 -22.14 20.39 -5.81
N SER A 18 -22.10 19.21 -5.20
CA SER A 18 -20.87 18.74 -4.57
C SER A 18 -19.88 18.49 -5.70
N ALA A 19 -18.92 19.39 -5.87
CA ALA A 19 -17.78 19.15 -6.73
C ALA A 19 -17.06 17.91 -6.20
N GLN A 20 -17.11 16.82 -6.95
CA GLN A 20 -16.36 15.60 -6.62
C GLN A 20 -14.87 15.90 -6.75
N ASN A 21 -14.07 15.49 -5.76
CA ASN A 21 -12.62 15.74 -5.79
C ASN A 21 -11.96 14.67 -6.66
N ILE A 22 -11.73 15.00 -7.94
CA ILE A 22 -11.22 14.08 -8.95
C ILE A 22 -9.75 14.39 -9.23
N PHE A 23 -8.91 13.36 -9.15
CA PHE A 23 -7.47 13.45 -9.43
C PHE A 23 -7.07 12.43 -10.48
N GLU A 24 -6.42 12.89 -11.54
CA GLU A 24 -5.76 12.01 -12.51
C GLU A 24 -4.32 11.76 -12.05
N LEU A 25 -4.02 10.51 -11.72
CA LEU A 25 -2.69 10.10 -11.27
C LEU A 25 -1.91 9.59 -12.47
N ARG A 26 -0.98 10.42 -12.93
CA ARG A 26 -0.04 10.07 -13.99
C ARG A 26 1.23 9.46 -13.37
N ASP A 27 1.87 8.56 -14.10
CA ASP A 27 3.16 7.95 -13.75
C ASP A 27 3.21 7.11 -12.46
N VAL A 28 2.04 6.67 -11.95
CA VAL A 28 1.96 5.70 -10.84
C VAL A 28 2.02 4.24 -11.31
N SER A 29 1.78 3.99 -12.60
CA SER A 29 1.79 2.65 -13.22
C SER A 29 2.35 2.72 -14.65
N LYS A 30 3.00 1.66 -15.11
CA LYS A 30 3.44 1.50 -16.50
C LYS A 30 2.26 1.20 -17.43
N SER A 31 1.26 0.46 -16.95
CA SER A 31 0.16 -0.10 -17.76
C SER A 31 -1.17 0.63 -17.60
N PHE A 32 -1.36 1.39 -16.51
CA PHE A 32 -2.64 2.01 -16.18
C PHE A 32 -2.55 3.53 -16.02
N ASN A 33 -3.57 4.23 -16.52
CA ASN A 33 -3.92 5.57 -16.05
C ASN A 33 -4.92 5.42 -14.91
N VAL A 34 -4.73 6.20 -13.84
CA VAL A 34 -5.58 6.08 -12.65
C VAL A 34 -6.33 7.38 -12.43
N ILE A 35 -7.64 7.28 -12.20
CA ILE A 35 -8.49 8.40 -11.80
C ILE A 35 -9.05 8.09 -10.43
N VAL A 36 -8.76 8.93 -9.44
CA VAL A 36 -9.27 8.79 -8.08
C VAL A 36 -10.30 9.86 -7.80
N THR A 37 -11.47 9.45 -7.30
CA THR A 37 -12.49 10.37 -6.80
C THR A 37 -12.58 10.21 -5.29
N ILE A 38 -12.36 11.28 -4.53
CA ILE A 38 -12.30 11.25 -3.05
C ILE A 38 -13.45 12.08 -2.46
N GLU A 39 -14.08 11.57 -1.41
CA GLU A 39 -15.24 12.18 -0.75
C GLU A 39 -14.93 13.57 -0.19
N THR A 40 -13.85 13.72 0.58
CA THR A 40 -13.55 14.96 1.30
C THR A 40 -12.14 15.47 0.99
N CYS A 41 -12.03 16.76 0.66
CA CYS A 41 -10.75 17.45 0.53
C CYS A 41 -10.80 18.81 1.21
N ASN A 42 -9.64 19.26 1.68
CA ASN A 42 -9.38 20.63 2.10
C ASN A 42 -8.17 21.18 1.31
N GLU A 43 -7.58 22.29 1.76
CA GLU A 43 -6.47 22.95 1.06
C GLU A 43 -5.21 22.08 0.90
N ASN A 44 -4.94 21.16 1.83
CA ASN A 44 -3.67 20.44 1.90
C ASN A 44 -3.79 18.91 1.92
N LYS A 45 -5.00 18.35 1.99
CA LYS A 45 -5.22 16.90 1.97
C LYS A 45 -6.62 16.50 1.51
N CYS A 46 -6.72 15.26 1.09
CA CYS A 46 -7.96 14.56 0.78
C CYS A 46 -8.01 13.25 1.57
N ASN A 47 -9.18 12.89 2.09
CA ASN A 47 -9.36 11.64 2.81
C ASN A 47 -10.82 11.13 2.80
N GLY A 48 -11.00 9.91 3.28
CA GLY A 48 -12.30 9.23 3.38
C GLY A 48 -12.57 8.33 2.19
N LYS A 49 -13.85 8.10 1.87
CA LYS A 49 -14.22 7.16 0.82
C LYS A 49 -13.69 7.59 -0.54
N ALA A 50 -13.19 6.65 -1.32
CA ALA A 50 -12.73 6.90 -2.67
C ALA A 50 -13.11 5.80 -3.66
N THR A 51 -13.27 6.20 -4.92
CA THR A 51 -13.26 5.29 -6.07
C THR A 51 -11.95 5.44 -6.81
N VAL A 52 -11.37 4.32 -7.23
CA VAL A 52 -10.13 4.26 -8.00
C VAL A 52 -10.43 3.59 -9.34
N ASP A 53 -10.57 4.41 -10.37
CA ASP A 53 -10.80 3.95 -11.73
C ASP A 53 -9.48 3.70 -12.45
N LEU A 54 -9.29 2.47 -12.92
CA LEU A 54 -8.11 2.03 -13.66
C LEU A 54 -8.45 1.98 -15.14
N TYR A 55 -7.66 2.65 -15.98
CA TYR A 55 -7.78 2.64 -17.43
C TYR A 55 -6.52 2.04 -18.05
N ASP A 56 -6.69 1.00 -18.85
CA ASP A 56 -5.59 0.35 -19.57
C ASP A 56 -5.03 1.31 -20.63
N LYS A 57 -3.72 1.59 -20.58
CA LYS A 57 -3.04 2.51 -21.51
C LYS A 57 -2.92 1.97 -22.92
N GLY A 58 -2.82 0.66 -23.09
CA GLY A 58 -2.63 0.02 -24.39
C GLY A 58 -3.87 0.09 -25.28
N ILE A 59 -5.06 0.05 -24.65
CA ILE A 59 -6.34 0.03 -25.37
C ILE A 59 -7.28 1.18 -24.99
N SER A 60 -6.83 2.10 -24.13
CA SER A 60 -7.55 3.31 -23.72
C SER A 60 -8.98 3.07 -23.23
N ARG A 61 -9.21 1.97 -22.50
CA ARG A 61 -10.52 1.62 -21.94
C ARG A 61 -10.44 1.43 -20.43
N LYS A 62 -11.57 1.69 -19.76
CA LYS A 62 -11.70 1.39 -18.33
C LYS A 62 -11.52 -0.11 -18.11
N TYR A 63 -10.57 -0.45 -17.27
CA TYR A 63 -10.24 -1.82 -16.87
C TYR A 63 -11.11 -2.25 -15.69
N GLN A 64 -11.09 -1.48 -14.59
CA GLN A 64 -11.86 -1.78 -13.38
C GLN A 64 -12.03 -0.54 -12.49
N THR A 65 -13.05 -0.55 -11.63
CA THR A 65 -13.15 0.37 -10.48
C THR A 65 -12.87 -0.41 -9.21
N LEU A 66 -11.96 0.10 -8.40
CA LEU A 66 -11.72 -0.34 -7.02
C LEU A 66 -12.27 0.70 -6.05
N PHE A 67 -12.47 0.31 -4.80
CA PHE A 67 -13.05 1.14 -3.76
C PHE A 67 -12.13 1.17 -2.54
N SER A 68 -12.14 2.28 -1.82
CA SER A 68 -11.49 2.44 -0.54
C SER A 68 -12.44 3.19 0.39
N ASP A 69 -12.61 2.70 1.61
CA ASP A 69 -13.42 3.35 2.64
C ASP A 69 -12.65 4.46 3.36
N ASP A 70 -11.31 4.37 3.39
CA ASP A 70 -10.44 5.36 4.03
C ASP A 70 -9.17 5.61 3.19
N PHE A 71 -9.36 6.24 2.04
CA PHE A 71 -8.29 6.71 1.18
C PHE A 71 -7.65 7.98 1.78
N TYR A 72 -6.39 8.24 1.46
CA TYR A 72 -5.68 9.42 1.94
C TYR A 72 -4.75 9.96 0.86
N LEU A 73 -4.61 11.28 0.75
CA LEU A 73 -3.72 11.92 -0.21
C LEU A 73 -3.36 13.33 0.26
N ASP A 74 -2.07 13.65 0.31
CA ASP A 74 -1.58 15.01 0.58
C ASP A 74 -1.59 15.84 -0.70
N LEU A 75 -1.96 17.11 -0.56
CA LEU A 75 -1.94 18.10 -1.62
C LEU A 75 -0.85 19.13 -1.35
N ASN A 76 -0.20 19.60 -2.41
CA ASN A 76 0.68 20.76 -2.34
C ASN A 76 -0.12 22.08 -2.35
N GLU A 77 0.58 23.21 -2.24
CA GLU A 77 -0.03 24.56 -2.24
C GLU A 77 -0.86 24.88 -3.51
N SER A 78 -0.66 24.14 -4.60
CA SER A 78 -1.45 24.25 -5.83
C SER A 78 -2.63 23.28 -5.88
N SER A 79 -3.00 22.69 -4.73
CA SER A 79 -4.03 21.66 -4.59
C SER A 79 -3.82 20.44 -5.51
N LYS A 80 -2.56 20.12 -5.83
CA LYS A 80 -2.20 18.93 -6.60
C LYS A 80 -1.64 17.85 -5.69
N PRO A 81 -1.92 16.57 -5.97
CA PRO A 81 -1.34 15.46 -5.22
C PRO A 81 0.18 15.53 -5.13
N VAL A 82 0.71 15.35 -3.93
CA VAL A 82 2.15 15.16 -3.70
C VAL A 82 2.54 13.76 -4.19
N PHE A 83 3.61 13.68 -4.98
CA PHE A 83 4.04 12.43 -5.63
C PHE A 83 4.31 11.29 -4.65
N ASP A 84 4.96 11.58 -3.52
CA ASP A 84 5.22 10.55 -2.50
C ASP A 84 3.92 10.07 -1.84
N SER A 85 2.96 10.97 -1.62
CA SER A 85 1.64 10.61 -1.09
C SER A 85 0.88 9.72 -2.07
N LEU A 86 0.97 10.02 -3.38
CA LEU A 86 0.40 9.17 -4.44
C LEU A 86 0.96 7.76 -4.42
N LYS A 87 2.29 7.64 -4.42
CA LYS A 87 2.99 6.36 -4.37
C LYS A 87 2.70 5.57 -3.10
N ASN A 88 2.34 6.25 -2.02
CA ASN A 88 1.93 5.63 -0.77
C ASN A 88 0.42 5.35 -0.68
N SER A 89 -0.39 5.74 -1.66
CA SER A 89 -1.84 5.51 -1.63
C SER A 89 -2.34 4.57 -2.72
N VAL A 90 -1.63 4.53 -3.85
CA VAL A 90 -1.83 3.55 -4.92
C VAL A 90 -0.44 3.02 -5.32
N VAL A 91 -0.18 1.76 -5.00
CA VAL A 91 1.11 1.11 -5.25
C VAL A 91 0.92 0.10 -6.38
N PHE A 92 1.69 0.22 -7.46
CA PHE A 92 1.79 -0.80 -8.50
C PHE A 92 3.16 -1.46 -8.43
N ASP A 93 3.17 -2.78 -8.46
CA ASP A 93 4.35 -3.63 -8.66
C ASP A 93 3.88 -5.01 -9.13
N ASP A 94 4.81 -5.90 -9.44
CA ASP A 94 4.53 -7.32 -9.73
C ASP A 94 4.68 -8.11 -8.41
N PHE A 95 3.59 -8.23 -7.65
CA PHE A 95 3.60 -8.81 -6.30
C PHE A 95 3.68 -10.34 -6.32
N ASN A 96 3.25 -10.97 -7.41
CA ASN A 96 3.22 -12.41 -7.57
C ASN A 96 4.31 -12.97 -8.52
N PHE A 97 5.15 -12.10 -9.08
CA PHE A 97 6.27 -12.40 -9.98
C PHE A 97 5.86 -13.01 -11.33
N ASP A 98 4.70 -12.61 -11.86
CA ASP A 98 4.16 -13.06 -13.15
C ASP A 98 4.43 -12.10 -14.32
N ALA A 99 5.22 -11.05 -14.07
CA ALA A 99 5.58 -9.97 -14.98
C ALA A 99 4.41 -9.03 -15.37
N THR A 100 3.31 -9.05 -14.61
CA THR A 100 2.19 -8.13 -14.77
C THR A 100 2.04 -7.24 -13.55
N GLU A 101 1.60 -5.99 -13.76
CA GLU A 101 1.39 -5.08 -12.63
C GLU A 101 0.13 -5.47 -11.86
N ASP A 102 0.32 -5.76 -10.58
CA ASP A 102 -0.67 -5.83 -9.52
C ASP A 102 -0.89 -4.45 -8.90
N VAL A 103 -1.87 -4.30 -8.00
CA VAL A 103 -2.15 -3.02 -7.35
C VAL A 103 -2.52 -3.17 -5.87
N ALA A 104 -1.96 -2.31 -5.02
CA ALA A 104 -2.38 -2.15 -3.64
C ALA A 104 -2.99 -0.76 -3.44
N ILE A 105 -4.20 -0.72 -2.87
CA ILE A 105 -4.95 0.51 -2.62
C ILE A 105 -4.99 0.76 -1.12
N ARG A 106 -4.55 1.93 -0.68
CA ARG A 106 -4.63 2.31 0.72
C ARG A 106 -6.10 2.39 1.15
N ASN A 107 -6.41 1.73 2.26
CA ASN A 107 -7.77 1.66 2.82
C ASN A 107 -7.75 1.90 4.35
N GLY A 108 -7.04 2.96 4.76
CA GLY A 108 -6.96 3.44 6.13
C GLY A 108 -5.60 3.25 6.79
N ASN A 109 -5.60 3.26 8.12
CA ASN A 109 -4.43 3.06 8.97
C ASN A 109 -4.72 2.00 10.04
N SER A 110 -3.71 1.23 10.43
CA SER A 110 -3.79 0.40 11.62
C SER A 110 -3.72 1.25 12.90
N ASN A 111 -4.07 0.64 14.05
CA ASN A 111 -4.00 1.27 15.38
C ASN A 111 -2.60 1.84 15.75
N HIS A 112 -1.57 1.49 14.98
CA HIS A 112 -0.18 1.94 15.17
C HIS A 112 0.29 2.87 14.04
N GLU A 113 -0.64 3.62 13.43
CA GLU A 113 -0.41 4.67 12.41
C GLU A 113 0.21 4.18 11.09
N SER A 114 0.43 2.88 10.92
CA SER A 114 0.91 2.35 9.65
C SER A 114 -0.24 2.29 8.63
N PRO A 115 -0.02 2.75 7.38
CA PRO A 115 -1.05 2.67 6.35
C PRO A 115 -1.41 1.21 6.07
N PHE A 116 -2.70 0.95 5.96
CA PHE A 116 -3.25 -0.33 5.55
C PHE A 116 -3.64 -0.29 4.08
N TYR A 117 -3.47 -1.42 3.38
CA TYR A 117 -3.73 -1.57 1.96
C TYR A 117 -4.50 -2.85 1.67
N GLU A 118 -5.48 -2.76 0.79
CA GLU A 118 -6.04 -3.92 0.11
C GLU A 118 -5.19 -4.23 -1.13
N VAL A 119 -4.72 -5.46 -1.22
CA VAL A 119 -3.83 -5.90 -2.30
C VAL A 119 -4.61 -6.72 -3.31
N TYR A 120 -4.52 -6.34 -4.57
CA TYR A 120 -5.22 -6.98 -5.66
C TYR A 120 -4.22 -7.51 -6.70
N LEU A 121 -4.35 -8.81 -7.02
CA LEU A 121 -3.56 -9.45 -8.06
C LEU A 121 -4.26 -9.36 -9.41
N ASN A 122 -3.50 -9.07 -10.46
CA ASN A 122 -4.02 -8.92 -11.81
C ASN A 122 -4.23 -10.29 -12.45
N ASN A 123 -5.49 -10.70 -12.57
CA ASN A 123 -5.84 -11.88 -13.33
C ASN A 123 -6.02 -11.52 -14.81
N THR A 124 -4.92 -11.59 -15.57
CA THR A 124 -4.91 -11.26 -17.00
C THR A 124 -5.87 -12.11 -17.84
N SER A 125 -6.10 -13.37 -17.47
CA SER A 125 -7.03 -14.26 -18.18
C SER A 125 -8.48 -13.80 -18.10
N THR A 126 -8.87 -13.19 -16.99
CA THR A 126 -10.21 -12.64 -16.76
C THR A 126 -10.27 -11.12 -16.86
N GLN A 127 -9.13 -10.48 -17.14
CA GLN A 127 -8.95 -9.04 -17.27
C GLN A 127 -9.50 -8.26 -16.06
N ARG A 128 -9.13 -8.68 -14.85
CA ARG A 128 -9.58 -8.07 -13.59
C ARG A 128 -8.55 -8.24 -12.49
N PHE A 129 -8.47 -7.23 -11.64
CA PHE A 129 -7.83 -7.27 -10.34
C PHE A 129 -8.72 -8.02 -9.34
N VAL A 130 -8.12 -8.99 -8.65
CA VAL A 130 -8.77 -9.87 -7.67
C VAL A 130 -8.12 -9.65 -6.31
N LEU A 131 -8.93 -9.37 -5.29
CA LEU A 131 -8.43 -9.18 -3.92
C LEU A 131 -7.66 -10.43 -3.46
N SER A 132 -6.46 -10.22 -2.93
CA SER A 132 -5.64 -11.23 -2.29
C SER A 132 -5.74 -11.06 -0.78
N ASP A 133 -6.58 -11.89 -0.14
CA ASP A 133 -6.75 -11.88 1.31
C ASP A 133 -5.41 -12.11 2.02
N GLU A 134 -4.56 -12.96 1.47
CA GLU A 134 -3.29 -13.33 2.07
C GLU A 134 -2.27 -12.18 2.06
N LEU A 135 -2.11 -11.49 0.93
CA LEU A 135 -1.24 -10.31 0.84
C LEU A 135 -1.82 -9.13 1.62
N THR A 136 -3.14 -8.97 1.62
CA THR A 136 -3.82 -7.95 2.44
C THR A 136 -3.60 -8.21 3.94
N ASN A 137 -3.69 -9.48 4.38
CA ASN A 137 -3.38 -9.87 5.76
C ASN A 137 -1.90 -9.72 6.10
N LEU A 138 -1.00 -9.94 5.14
CA LEU A 138 0.42 -9.66 5.32
C LEU A 138 0.65 -8.17 5.63
N VAL A 139 -0.01 -7.26 4.90
CA VAL A 139 0.04 -5.82 5.20
C VAL A 139 -0.52 -5.53 6.60
N HIS A 140 -1.69 -6.08 6.94
CA HIS A 140 -2.31 -5.85 8.27
C HIS A 140 -1.44 -6.26 9.45
N SER A 141 -0.67 -7.34 9.31
CA SER A 141 0.18 -7.88 10.37
C SER A 141 1.55 -7.19 10.48
N ASN A 142 1.84 -6.26 9.56
CA ASN A 142 3.13 -5.60 9.42
C ASN A 142 2.98 -4.06 9.45
N SER A 143 4.11 -3.36 9.42
CA SER A 143 4.19 -1.91 9.51
C SER A 143 4.09 -1.25 8.13
N GLY A 144 3.02 -1.55 7.38
CA GLY A 144 2.72 -0.99 6.06
C GLY A 144 2.87 -1.98 4.91
N ILE A 145 2.95 -1.45 3.68
CA ILE A 145 3.14 -2.26 2.48
C ILE A 145 4.50 -2.97 2.49
N PHE A 146 4.52 -4.21 2.02
CA PHE A 146 5.76 -4.97 1.81
C PHE A 146 6.55 -4.41 0.62
N LYS A 147 7.83 -4.79 0.52
CA LYS A 147 8.66 -4.54 -0.66
C LYS A 147 8.77 -5.79 -1.53
N ILE A 148 8.98 -5.58 -2.82
CA ILE A 148 9.27 -6.65 -3.76
C ILE A 148 10.75 -6.66 -4.10
N ASP A 149 11.40 -7.78 -3.82
CA ASP A 149 12.73 -8.11 -4.32
C ASP A 149 12.55 -8.95 -5.58
N GLN A 150 12.65 -8.28 -6.73
CA GLN A 150 12.50 -8.91 -8.05
C GLN A 150 13.66 -9.86 -8.38
N GLU A 151 14.87 -9.56 -7.90
CA GLU A 151 16.07 -10.35 -8.19
C GLU A 151 15.96 -11.75 -7.55
N HIS A 152 15.59 -11.78 -6.27
CA HIS A 152 15.46 -13.03 -5.53
C HIS A 152 14.06 -13.62 -5.58
N LYS A 153 13.08 -12.89 -6.14
CA LYS A 153 11.64 -13.20 -6.08
C LYS A 153 11.16 -13.39 -4.65
N ARG A 154 11.30 -12.33 -3.85
CA ARG A 154 10.85 -12.30 -2.45
C ARG A 154 9.91 -11.15 -2.19
N ILE A 155 8.87 -11.43 -1.42
CA ILE A 155 8.06 -10.40 -0.77
C ILE A 155 8.69 -10.15 0.60
N VAL A 156 9.06 -8.91 0.89
CA VAL A 156 9.77 -8.53 2.11
C VAL A 156 8.87 -7.64 2.98
N ALA A 157 8.43 -8.18 4.11
CA ALA A 157 7.58 -7.46 5.06
C ALA A 157 8.37 -7.03 6.29
N TYR A 158 8.00 -5.88 6.85
CA TYR A 158 8.66 -5.29 8.01
C TYR A 158 7.66 -5.11 9.14
N GLN A 159 8.01 -5.58 10.32
CA GLN A 159 7.27 -5.32 11.55
C GLN A 159 8.18 -4.58 12.52
N LYS A 160 7.68 -3.48 13.08
CA LYS A 160 8.40 -2.69 14.08
C LYS A 160 7.52 -2.45 15.30
N ASN A 161 8.12 -2.43 16.49
CA ASN A 161 7.43 -2.13 17.73
C ASN A 161 7.79 -0.74 18.30
N GLY A 162 7.70 0.32 17.47
CA GLY A 162 7.79 1.71 17.93
C GLY A 162 9.09 2.16 18.63
N CYS A 163 10.11 1.31 18.73
CA CYS A 163 11.39 1.63 19.37
C CYS A 163 12.51 0.85 18.70
N CYS A 164 12.70 -0.39 19.13
CA CYS A 164 14.04 -0.96 19.21
C CYS A 164 14.08 -2.43 18.83
N TRP A 165 12.93 -3.01 18.49
CA TRP A 165 12.82 -4.33 17.91
C TRP A 165 12.23 -4.22 16.51
N ASN A 166 12.91 -4.83 15.55
CA ASN A 166 12.51 -4.93 14.16
C ASN A 166 12.47 -6.40 13.76
N LEU A 167 11.48 -6.77 12.96
CA LEU A 167 11.40 -8.07 12.31
C LEU A 167 11.26 -7.84 10.82
N THR A 168 12.19 -8.38 10.05
CA THR A 168 12.08 -8.52 8.60
C THR A 168 11.67 -9.95 8.30
N SER A 169 10.63 -10.14 7.50
CA SER A 169 10.20 -11.47 7.03
C SER A 169 10.24 -11.51 5.52
N GLU A 170 10.77 -12.58 4.94
CA GLU A 170 10.74 -12.82 3.49
C GLU A 170 9.83 -13.99 3.16
N TYR A 171 9.09 -13.85 2.06
CA TYR A 171 8.15 -14.84 1.57
C TYR A 171 8.42 -15.17 0.11
N LEU A 172 8.27 -16.44 -0.23
CA LEU A 172 8.08 -16.90 -1.60
C LEU A 172 6.61 -16.75 -1.98
N PHE A 173 6.34 -16.29 -3.19
CA PHE A 173 5.02 -16.50 -3.80
C PHE A 173 5.00 -17.88 -4.45
N VAL A 174 4.06 -18.73 -4.06
CA VAL A 174 3.86 -20.07 -4.60
C VAL A 174 2.54 -20.09 -5.36
N PRO A 175 2.57 -20.20 -6.70
CA PRO A 175 1.36 -20.23 -7.51
C PRO A 175 0.34 -21.22 -6.97
N GLU A 176 -0.93 -20.79 -6.91
CA GLU A 176 -2.08 -21.57 -6.40
C GLU A 176 -2.02 -21.96 -4.91
N ARG A 177 -0.93 -21.65 -4.20
CA ARG A 177 -0.74 -22.01 -2.78
C ARG A 177 -0.55 -20.81 -1.86
N GLY A 178 -0.33 -19.63 -2.42
CA GLY A 178 -0.19 -18.40 -1.65
C GLY A 178 1.26 -18.06 -1.32
N ILE A 179 1.49 -17.42 -0.18
CA ILE A 179 2.83 -17.03 0.27
C ILE A 179 3.40 -18.03 1.27
N LEU A 180 4.66 -18.39 1.09
CA LEU A 180 5.41 -19.22 2.02
C LEU A 180 6.50 -18.38 2.67
N LYS A 181 6.41 -18.16 3.98
CA LYS A 181 7.48 -17.51 4.74
C LYS A 181 8.73 -18.39 4.69
N VAL A 182 9.85 -17.82 4.27
CA VAL A 182 11.14 -18.53 4.12
C VAL A 182 12.27 -17.97 4.96
N LEU A 183 12.15 -16.74 5.43
CA LEU A 183 13.15 -16.12 6.28
C LEU A 183 12.48 -15.20 7.31
N GLU A 184 13.04 -15.18 8.52
CA GLU A 184 12.81 -14.14 9.52
C GLU A 184 14.16 -13.63 10.02
N PHE A 185 14.32 -12.32 10.06
CA PHE A 185 15.46 -11.66 10.66
C PHE A 185 14.95 -10.70 11.73
N GLU A 186 15.20 -11.08 12.98
CA GLU A 186 14.82 -10.32 14.15
C GLU A 186 16.03 -9.57 14.68
N GLU A 187 15.85 -8.28 14.93
CA GLU A 187 16.87 -7.39 15.49
C GLU A 187 16.33 -6.75 16.77
N ASP A 188 17.06 -6.92 17.87
CA ASP A 188 16.73 -6.35 19.17
C ASP A 188 17.88 -5.46 19.66
N THR A 189 17.59 -4.17 19.72
CA THR A 189 18.51 -3.09 20.08
C THR A 189 18.11 -2.44 21.41
N ARG A 190 17.31 -3.12 22.25
CA ARG A 190 16.91 -2.59 23.57
C ARG A 190 18.07 -2.49 24.55
N ASP A 191 19.11 -3.32 24.39
CA ASP A 191 20.34 -3.24 25.19
C ASP A 191 21.23 -2.08 24.69
N PRO A 192 21.69 -1.17 25.58
CA PRO A 192 22.47 -0.01 25.18
C PRO A 192 23.88 -0.35 24.66
N GLU A 193 24.41 -1.54 24.97
CA GLU A 193 25.76 -1.96 24.61
C GLU A 193 25.79 -3.08 23.56
N LYS A 194 24.66 -3.79 23.38
CA LYS A 194 24.59 -4.98 22.53
C LYS A 194 23.40 -4.94 21.56
N VAL A 195 23.58 -5.58 20.41
CA VAL A 195 22.50 -5.91 19.49
C VAL A 195 22.38 -7.42 19.44
N LYS A 196 21.17 -7.93 19.70
CA LYS A 196 20.85 -9.35 19.53
C LYS A 196 20.12 -9.51 18.22
N THR A 197 20.64 -10.38 17.37
CA THR A 197 19.97 -10.78 16.12
C THR A 197 19.55 -12.24 16.20
N VAL A 198 18.40 -12.57 15.61
CA VAL A 198 17.97 -13.95 15.40
C VAL A 198 17.57 -14.09 13.95
N LYS A 199 18.38 -14.85 13.17
CA LYS A 199 18.04 -15.23 11.81
C LYS A 199 17.40 -16.61 11.82
N ARG A 200 16.21 -16.74 11.26
CA ARG A 200 15.50 -18.01 11.05
C ARG A 200 15.33 -18.23 9.55
N GLU A 201 15.67 -19.42 9.06
CA GLU A 201 15.60 -19.77 7.64
C GLU A 201 14.83 -21.08 7.47
N PHE A 202 13.94 -21.13 6.49
CA PHE A 202 13.19 -22.31 6.11
C PHE A 202 13.92 -23.05 4.99
N ILE A 203 14.59 -24.15 5.35
CA ILE A 203 15.41 -24.95 4.44
C ILE A 203 14.94 -26.40 4.57
N ASP A 204 14.71 -27.08 3.44
CA ASP A 204 14.28 -28.49 3.40
C ASP A 204 13.12 -28.81 4.36
N TYR A 205 12.08 -27.96 4.31
CA TYR A 205 10.86 -28.07 5.10
C TYR A 205 11.04 -27.94 6.63
N LYS A 206 12.16 -27.36 7.08
CA LYS A 206 12.46 -27.15 8.49
C LYS A 206 12.99 -25.75 8.73
N TRP A 207 12.68 -25.22 9.92
CA TRP A 207 13.22 -23.95 10.39
C TRP A 207 14.55 -24.16 11.11
N PHE A 208 15.56 -23.42 10.70
CA PHE A 208 16.86 -23.32 11.37
C PHE A 208 17.01 -21.92 11.95
N ALA A 209 17.49 -21.81 13.18
CA ALA A 209 17.66 -20.53 13.85
C ALA A 209 19.12 -20.32 14.27
N LYS A 210 19.65 -19.13 14.00
CA LYS A 210 20.96 -18.67 14.46
C LYS A 210 20.77 -17.38 15.25
N THR A 211 21.23 -17.39 16.51
CA THR A 211 21.28 -16.18 17.35
C THR A 211 22.70 -15.66 17.39
N THR A 212 22.88 -14.36 17.16
CA THR A 212 24.19 -13.70 17.28
C THR A 212 24.06 -12.44 18.13
N ILE A 213 25.04 -12.21 19.00
CA ILE A 213 25.10 -11.01 19.85
C ILE A 213 26.33 -10.21 19.42
N TYR A 214 26.11 -8.96 19.04
CA TYR A 214 27.15 -8.03 18.59
C TYR A 214 27.33 -6.91 19.61
N PRO A 215 28.56 -6.38 19.81
CA PRO A 215 28.75 -5.06 20.39
C PRO A 215 28.05 -4.01 19.52
N ARG A 216 27.26 -3.12 20.13
CA ARG A 216 26.39 -2.17 19.44
C ARG A 216 27.15 -1.26 18.47
N GLU A 217 28.29 -0.74 18.90
CA GLU A 217 29.13 0.15 18.08
C GLU A 217 29.65 -0.52 16.80
N ARG A 218 29.83 -1.85 16.82
CA ARG A 218 30.31 -2.62 15.68
C ARG A 218 29.17 -2.90 14.71
N TYR A 219 28.03 -3.33 15.23
CA TYR A 219 26.84 -3.67 14.44
C TYR A 219 26.43 -2.52 13.49
N PHE A 220 26.27 -1.31 14.04
CA PHE A 220 25.86 -0.15 13.25
C PHE A 220 26.96 0.42 12.34
N LYS A 221 28.24 0.05 12.51
CA LYS A 221 29.30 0.39 11.55
C LYS A 221 29.29 -0.55 10.33
N GLU A 222 28.94 -1.81 10.52
CA GLU A 222 28.86 -2.81 9.45
C GLU A 222 27.64 -2.55 8.55
N GLU A 223 26.48 -2.14 9.10
CA GLU A 223 25.29 -1.78 8.30
C GLU A 223 25.49 -0.62 7.32
N ILE A 224 26.26 0.40 7.71
CA ILE A 224 26.53 1.57 6.85
C ILE A 224 27.30 1.12 5.59
N ASN A 225 28.20 0.14 5.72
CA ASN A 225 28.99 -0.34 4.60
C ASN A 225 28.16 -1.26 3.68
N GLU A 226 27.32 -2.16 4.22
CA GLU A 226 26.45 -3.03 3.40
C GLU A 226 25.35 -2.28 2.63
N ASN A 227 24.88 -1.14 3.14
CA ASN A 227 23.94 -0.29 2.43
C ASN A 227 24.61 0.62 1.39
N THR A 228 25.92 0.86 1.50
CA THR A 228 26.69 1.62 0.51
C THR A 228 27.09 0.76 -0.70
N GLU A 229 27.26 -0.55 -0.51
CA GLU A 229 27.59 -1.50 -1.60
C GLU A 229 26.37 -2.00 -2.39
N ARG A 230 25.14 -1.73 -1.92
CA ARG A 230 23.87 -2.11 -2.58
C ARG A 230 23.18 -0.97 -3.34
N ASN A 231 23.78 0.22 -3.41
CA ASN A 231 23.27 1.38 -4.16
C ASN A 231 24.11 1.66 -5.41
#